data_AF-A0A3C0UEB5-F1
#
_entry.id   AF-A0A3C0UEB5-F1
#
_cell.length_a   1.000
_cell.length_b   1.000
_cell.length_c   1.000
_cell.angle_alpha   90.00
_cell.angle_beta   90.00
_cell.angle_gamma   90.00
#
_symmetry.space_group_name_H-M   'P 1'
#
loop_
_entity.id
_entity.type
_entity.pdbx_description
1 polymer ?
#
loop_
_entity_poly.entity_id
_entity_poly.type
_entity_poly.pdbx_seq_one_letter_code
_entity_poly.pdbx_strand_id
1 'polypeptide(L)'
;MLKTLLVTLFIVIAGYSLGYLGSFATKDRSYATTIAMIYNVGLRNLSFGLVLALTYFPAAAALPITLGMLYQQPIAAIIPYLYKQSPLKKLPPNQANANL
;
A
#
# COMPACT_ATOMS: atom_id res chain seq x y z
N MET A 1 2.14 -12.68 21.45
CA MET A 1 1.09 -11.89 20.75
C MET A 1 1.47 -10.42 20.61
N LEU A 2 1.66 -9.65 21.69
CA LEU A 2 1.99 -8.21 21.58
C LEU A 2 3.23 -7.89 20.75
N LYS A 3 4.32 -8.67 20.92
CA LYS A 3 5.54 -8.49 20.11
C LYS A 3 5.28 -8.65 18.62
N THR A 4 4.50 -9.67 18.23
CA THR A 4 4.15 -9.95 16.84
C THR A 4 3.33 -8.83 16.22
N LEU A 5 2.37 -8.26 16.98
CA LEU A 5 1.57 -7.11 16.55
C LEU A 5 2.43 -5.89 16.25
N LEU A 6 3.37 -5.56 17.14
CA LEU A 6 4.26 -4.41 16.96
C LEU A 6 5.23 -4.61 15.79
N VAL A 7 5.78 -5.82 15.65
CA VAL A 7 6.69 -6.15 14.55
C VAL A 7 5.99 -6.05 13.20
N THR A 8 4.78 -6.61 13.06
CA THR A 8 4.05 -6.56 11.79
C THR A 8 3.61 -5.14 11.44
N LEU A 9 3.18 -4.36 12.43
CA LEU A 9 2.89 -2.93 12.24
C LEU A 9 4.12 -2.16 11.78
N PHE A 10 5.26 -2.37 12.43
CA PHE A 10 6.53 -1.73 12.07
C PHE A 10 6.94 -2.07 10.63
N ILE A 11 6.84 -3.35 10.24
CA ILE A 11 7.16 -3.80 8.88
C ILE A 11 6.24 -3.15 7.84
N VAL A 12 4.94 -3.02 8.12
CA VAL A 12 3.98 -2.38 7.20
C VAL A 12 4.32 -0.90 7.04
N ILE A 13 4.52 -0.17 8.14
CA ILE A 13 4.90 1.25 8.10
C ILE A 13 6.22 1.43 7.36
N ALA A 14 7.23 0.62 7.68
CA ALA A 14 8.53 0.66 7.00
C ALA A 14 8.40 0.42 5.49
N GLY A 15 7.53 -0.50 5.05
CA GLY A 15 7.29 -0.74 3.62
C GLY A 15 6.76 0.51 2.90
N TYR A 16 5.74 1.18 3.46
CA TYR A 16 5.22 2.42 2.90
C TYR A 16 6.23 3.57 2.97
N SER A 17 6.99 3.69 4.07
CA SER A 17 8.06 4.68 4.21
C SER A 17 9.18 4.47 3.20
N LEU A 18 9.58 3.23 2.93
CA LEU A 18 10.57 2.89 1.92
C LEU A 18 10.06 3.21 0.51
N GLY A 19 8.78 2.97 0.22
CA GLY A 19 8.17 3.39 -1.05
C GLY A 19 8.20 4.91 -1.24
N TYR A 20 7.96 5.67 -0.17
CA TYR A 20 8.10 7.13 -0.19
C TYR A 20 9.56 7.58 -0.36
N LEU A 21 10.50 7.01 0.41
CA LEU A 21 11.93 7.31 0.28
C LEU A 21 12.46 6.94 -1.11
N GLY A 22 11.99 5.84 -1.69
CA GLY A 22 12.31 5.41 -3.05
C GLY A 22 11.86 6.40 -4.12
N SER A 23 10.82 7.20 -3.86
CA SER A 23 10.40 8.26 -4.80
C SER A 23 11.38 9.42 -4.87
N PHE A 24 12.25 9.62 -3.87
CA PHE A 24 13.31 10.63 -3.92
C PHE A 24 14.47 10.23 -4.84
N ALA A 25 14.65 8.94 -5.11
CA ALA A 25 15.65 8.47 -6.06
C ALA A 25 15.21 8.71 -7.53
N THR A 26 13.94 9.01 -7.76
CA THR A 26 13.38 9.25 -9.10
C THR A 26 13.50 10.73 -9.48
N LYS A 27 14.04 11.03 -10.66
CA LYS A 27 14.20 12.41 -11.16
C LYS A 27 12.86 13.13 -11.36
N ASP A 28 11.82 12.41 -11.79
CA ASP A 28 10.48 12.94 -12.00
C ASP A 28 9.57 12.69 -10.80
N ARG A 29 9.65 13.60 -9.81
CA ARG A 29 8.86 13.54 -8.58
C ARG A 29 7.42 14.04 -8.77
N SER A 30 6.74 13.52 -9.79
CA SER A 30 5.30 13.74 -9.95
C SER A 30 4.53 13.08 -8.80
N TYR A 31 3.41 13.69 -8.42
CA TYR A 31 2.46 13.11 -7.46
C TYR A 31 2.09 11.68 -7.81
N ALA A 32 1.79 11.44 -9.10
CA ALA A 32 1.42 10.12 -9.60
C ALA A 32 2.53 9.10 -9.40
N THR A 33 3.78 9.48 -9.67
CA THR A 33 4.96 8.63 -9.49
C THR A 33 5.19 8.31 -8.01
N THR A 34 5.09 9.31 -7.13
CA THR A 34 5.29 9.10 -5.68
C THR A 34 4.23 8.16 -5.10
N ILE A 35 2.97 8.38 -5.46
CA ILE A 35 1.87 7.53 -5.01
C ILE A 35 2.01 6.11 -5.57
N ALA A 36 2.35 5.97 -6.86
CA ALA A 36 2.62 4.66 -7.45
C ALA A 36 3.75 3.93 -6.72
N MET A 37 4.85 4.60 -6.38
CA MET A 37 5.97 4.01 -5.63
C MET A 37 5.57 3.58 -4.22
N ILE A 38 4.82 4.42 -3.49
CA ILE A 38 4.34 4.11 -2.14
C ILE A 38 3.47 2.86 -2.15
N TYR A 39 2.49 2.78 -3.06
CA TYR A 39 1.61 1.62 -3.14
C TYR A 39 2.31 0.38 -3.69
N ASN A 40 3.18 0.50 -4.68
CA ASN A 40 3.86 -0.66 -5.25
C ASN A 40 4.81 -1.32 -4.23
N VAL A 41 5.51 -0.52 -3.42
CA VAL A 41 6.41 -1.03 -2.39
C VAL A 41 5.65 -1.43 -1.11
N GLY A 42 4.66 -0.65 -0.68
CA GLY A 42 3.95 -0.86 0.58
C GLY A 42 2.77 -1.83 0.51
N LEU A 43 2.04 -1.89 -0.62
CA LEU A 43 0.85 -2.71 -0.80
C LEU A 43 1.20 -4.09 -1.38
N ARG A 44 1.89 -4.90 -0.58
CA ARG A 44 2.30 -6.25 -0.98
C ARG A 44 1.13 -7.23 -0.94
N ASN A 45 1.17 -8.24 -1.79
CA ASN A 45 0.19 -9.34 -1.80
C ASN A 45 0.41 -10.29 -0.61
N LEU A 46 -0.13 -9.90 0.54
CA LEU A 46 -0.11 -10.74 1.74
C LEU A 46 -1.02 -11.97 1.60
N SER A 47 -2.02 -11.96 0.71
CA SER A 47 -2.96 -13.09 0.53
C SER A 47 -2.25 -14.32 -0.01
N PHE A 48 -1.33 -14.13 -0.95
CA PHE A 48 -0.46 -15.19 -1.42
C PHE A 48 0.43 -15.74 -0.30
N GLY A 49 1.05 -14.83 0.49
CA GLY A 49 1.86 -15.23 1.64
C GLY A 49 1.06 -16.00 2.70
N LEU A 50 -0.21 -15.65 2.91
CA LEU A 50 -1.11 -16.34 3.82
C LEU A 50 -1.43 -17.75 3.33
N VAL A 51 -1.69 -17.92 2.03
CA VAL A 51 -1.89 -19.25 1.44
C VAL A 51 -0.65 -20.11 1.67
N LEU A 52 0.54 -19.61 1.36
CA LEU A 52 1.79 -20.35 1.60
C LEU A 52 1.97 -20.72 3.09
N ALA A 53 1.66 -19.80 4.01
CA ALA A 53 1.76 -20.06 5.44
C ALA A 53 0.80 -21.15 5.91
N LEU A 54 -0.43 -21.16 5.41
CA LEU A 54 -1.43 -22.17 5.75
C LEU A 54 -1.12 -23.52 5.11
N THR A 55 -0.52 -23.55 3.92
CA THR A 55 -0.20 -24.78 3.20
C THR A 55 1.03 -25.49 3.74
N TYR A 56 2.08 -24.74 4.12
CA TYR A 56 3.39 -25.31 4.41
C TYR A 56 3.86 -25.15 5.86
N PHE A 57 3.17 -24.35 6.68
CA PHE A 57 3.59 -24.05 8.05
C PHE A 57 2.47 -24.31 9.06
N PRO A 58 2.80 -24.38 10.36
CA PRO A 58 1.78 -24.47 11.41
C PRO A 58 0.84 -23.25 11.39
N ALA A 59 -0.44 -23.45 11.72
CA ALA A 59 -1.47 -22.41 11.68
C ALA A 59 -1.10 -21.11 12.43
N ALA A 60 -0.24 -21.19 13.46
CA ALA A 60 0.26 -20.03 14.19
C ALA A 60 1.06 -19.04 13.31
N ALA A 61 1.67 -19.50 12.19
CA ALA A 61 2.41 -18.66 11.25
C ALA A 61 1.49 -17.76 10.38
N ALA A 62 0.20 -18.09 10.27
CA ALA A 62 -0.78 -17.27 9.56
C ALA A 62 -1.14 -15.98 10.32
N LEU A 63 -1.04 -16.00 11.66
CA LEU A 63 -1.39 -14.88 12.54
C LEU A 63 -0.67 -13.56 12.17
N PRO A 64 0.67 -13.49 12.07
CA PRO A 64 1.35 -12.26 11.68
C PRO A 64 0.94 -11.74 10.30
N ILE A 65 0.61 -12.64 9.37
CA ILE A 65 0.27 -12.27 7.99
C ILE A 65 -1.12 -11.62 7.94
N THR A 66 -2.11 -12.24 8.60
CA THR A 66 -3.46 -11.68 8.72
C THR A 66 -3.45 -10.35 9.48
N LEU A 67 -2.63 -10.22 10.52
CA LEU A 67 -2.43 -8.95 11.22
C LEU A 67 -1.77 -7.90 10.31
N GLY A 68 -0.79 -8.30 9.50
CA GLY A 68 -0.22 -7.45 8.47
C GLY A 68 -1.27 -6.92 7.50
N MET A 69 -2.20 -7.76 7.04
CA MET A 69 -3.31 -7.33 6.18
C MET A 69 -4.21 -6.31 6.86
N LEU A 70 -4.53 -6.55 8.14
CA LEU A 70 -5.37 -5.67 8.94
C LEU A 70 -4.75 -4.29 9.13
N TYR A 71 -3.42 -4.18 9.23
CA TYR A 71 -2.73 -2.89 9.29
C TYR A 71 -2.53 -2.25 7.93
N GLN A 72 -2.29 -3.07 6.90
CA GLN A 72 -1.95 -2.58 5.57
C GLN A 72 -3.15 -1.90 4.89
N GLN A 73 -4.39 -2.41 5.09
CA GLN A 73 -5.60 -1.85 4.46
C GLN A 73 -5.95 -0.44 4.98
N PRO A 74 -5.99 -0.16 6.30
CA PRO A 74 -6.24 1.20 6.80
C PRO A 74 -5.14 2.18 6.42
N ILE A 75 -3.87 1.77 6.48
CA ILE A 75 -2.75 2.64 6.07
C ILE A 75 -2.85 2.99 4.58
N ALA A 76 -3.17 2.01 3.72
CA ALA A 76 -3.45 2.23 2.30
C ALA A 76 -4.56 3.24 2.07
N ALA A 77 -5.62 3.20 2.88
CA ALA A 77 -6.74 4.13 2.79
C ALA A 77 -6.40 5.55 3.27
N ILE A 78 -5.44 5.72 4.19
CA ILE A 78 -5.05 7.03 4.76
C ILE A 78 -4.09 7.80 3.83
N ILE A 79 -3.20 7.11 3.11
CA ILE A 79 -2.20 7.72 2.20
C ILE A 79 -2.77 8.79 1.25
N PRO A 80 -3.90 8.60 0.53
CA PRO A 80 -4.41 9.59 -0.41
C PRO A 80 -5.00 10.82 0.30
N TYR A 81 -5.53 10.66 1.53
CA TYR A 81 -5.97 11.79 2.35
C TYR A 81 -4.80 12.65 2.83
N LEU A 82 -3.67 12.02 3.18
CA LEU A 82 -2.45 12.73 3.58
C LEU A 82 -1.83 13.50 2.40
N TYR A 83 -1.92 12.94 1.19
CA TYR A 83 -1.29 13.51 0.00
C TYR A 83 -2.17 14.48 -0.80
N LYS A 84 -3.46 14.63 -0.43
CA LYS A 84 -4.44 15.60 -0.96
C LYS A 84 -4.17 16.07 -2.40
N GLN A 85 -4.53 15.24 -3.37
CA GLN A 85 -5.04 15.73 -4.65
C GLN A 85 -6.49 15.31 -4.80
N SER A 86 -7.35 16.29 -5.07
CA SER A 86 -8.73 16.10 -5.50
C SER A 86 -8.72 15.10 -6.67
N PRO A 87 -9.40 13.94 -6.59
CA PRO A 87 -9.52 13.01 -7.72
C PRO A 87 -10.21 13.61 -8.95
N LEU A 88 -10.65 14.87 -8.89
CA LEU A 88 -11.41 15.58 -9.92
C LEU A 88 -10.58 16.47 -10.85
N LYS A 89 -9.25 16.60 -10.71
CA LYS A 89 -8.46 17.53 -11.56
C LYS A 89 -7.75 16.89 -12.78
N LYS A 90 -8.15 15.69 -13.22
CA LYS A 90 -7.58 15.06 -14.44
C LYS A 90 -8.60 14.27 -15.28
N LEU A 91 -9.83 14.76 -15.42
CA LEU A 91 -10.62 14.42 -16.61
C LEU A 91 -10.34 15.50 -17.67
N PRO A 92 -9.69 15.18 -18.81
CA PRO A 92 -9.56 16.13 -19.90
C PRO A 92 -10.97 16.52 -20.39
N PRO A 93 -11.26 17.82 -20.63
CA PRO A 93 -12.60 18.30 -21.02
C PRO A 93 -13.18 17.68 -22.30
N ASN A 94 -12.41 16.90 -23.05
CA ASN A 94 -12.74 16.49 -24.41
C ASN A 94 -13.31 15.06 -24.55
N GLN A 95 -13.67 14.38 -23.45
CA GLN A 95 -14.35 13.08 -23.50
C GLN A 95 -15.79 13.10 -22.96
N ALA A 96 -16.31 14.26 -22.53
CA ALA A 96 -17.70 14.40 -22.10
C ALA A 96 -18.69 14.57 -23.28
N ASN A 97 -18.19 14.89 -24.48
CA ASN A 97 -19.03 15.28 -25.61
C ASN A 97 -18.97 14.31 -26.81
N ALA A 98 -18.35 13.14 -26.67
CA ALA A 98 -18.22 12.17 -27.76
C ALA A 98 -19.40 11.17 -27.88
N ASN A 99 -20.45 11.35 -27.07
CA ASN A 99 -21.66 10.52 -27.07
C ASN A 99 -22.96 11.35 -27.24
N LEU A 100 -22.88 12.50 -27.92
CA LEU A 100 -24.01 13.20 -28.51
C LEU A 100 -23.85 13.21 -30.03
#